data_AF-A0A833YWZ2-F1
#
_entry.id   AF-A0A833YWZ2-F1
#
_cell.length_a   1.000
_cell.length_b   1.000
_cell.length_c   1.000
_cell.angle_alpha   90.00
_cell.angle_beta   90.00
_cell.angle_gamma   90.00
#
_symmetry.space_group_name_H-M   'P 1'
#
loop_
_entity.id
_entity.type
_entity.pdbx_description
1 polymer ?
#
loop_
_entity_poly.entity_id
_entity_poly.type
_entity_poly.pdbx_seq_one_letter_code
_entity_poly.pdbx_strand_id
1 'polypeptide(L)' 'MMNLLRDKSASIQFEAFHVFKVFVASPHKTQPIVEILVKNQPKLIEFLSSFQKERMDDEQFIDEKNYLIKQIQDLKKTTP' A
#
# COMPACT_ATOMS: atom_id res chain seq x y z
N MET A 1 3.39 -4.59 10.56
CA MET A 1 2.83 -3.48 9.76
C MET A 1 1.70 -3.92 8.84
N MET A 2 1.94 -4.75 7.82
CA MET A 2 0.87 -5.14 6.87
C MET A 2 -0.33 -5.83 7.53
N ASN A 3 -0.14 -6.51 8.66
CA ASN A 3 -1.24 -7.11 9.43
C ASN A 3 -2.17 -6.06 10.07
N LEU A 4 -1.65 -4.88 10.41
CA LEU A 4 -2.43 -3.79 11.02
C LEU A 4 -3.37 -3.12 10.02
N LEU A 5 -3.08 -3.24 8.72
CA LEU A 5 -4.02 -2.84 7.65
C LEU A 5 -5.32 -3.67 7.67
N ARG A 6 -5.33 -4.81 8.37
CA ARG A 6 -6.48 -5.70 8.53
C ARG A 6 -7.03 -5.69 9.96
N ASP A 7 -6.63 -4.71 10.78
CA ASP A 7 -7.15 -4.58 12.14
C ASP A 7 -8.67 -4.34 12.14
N LYS A 8 -9.37 -4.64 13.25
CA LYS A 8 -10.81 -4.39 13.35
C LYS A 8 -11.15 -2.91 13.44
N SER A 9 -10.23 -2.09 13.94
CA SER A 9 -10.40 -0.65 14.09
C SER A 9 -10.01 0.10 12.81
N ALA A 10 -10.97 0.82 12.22
CA ALA A 10 -10.74 1.67 11.05
C ALA A 10 -9.67 2.75 11.31
N SER A 11 -9.58 3.28 12.53
CA SER A 11 -8.54 4.24 12.91
C SER A 11 -7.14 3.60 12.90
N ILE A 12 -7.00 2.38 13.43
CA ILE A 12 -5.71 1.67 13.42
C ILE A 12 -5.30 1.33 11.98
N GLN A 13 -6.25 0.87 11.17
CA GLN A 13 -6.02 0.62 9.75
C GLN A 13 -5.52 1.89 9.03
N PHE A 14 -6.11 3.04 9.32
CA PHE A 14 -5.77 4.32 8.68
C PHE A 14 -4.35 4.79 9.06
N GLU A 15 -3.99 4.71 10.34
CA GLU A 15 -2.61 4.99 10.76
C GLU A 15 -1.61 3.99 10.15
N ALA A 16 -1.98 2.71 10.08
CA ALA A 16 -1.16 1.70 9.42
C ALA A 16 -0.99 1.97 7.92
N PHE A 17 -2.00 2.53 7.25
CA PHE A 17 -1.92 2.97 5.86
C PHE A 17 -0.90 4.08 5.67
N HIS A 18 -0.88 5.10 6.55
CA HIS A 18 0.11 6.16 6.48
C HIS A 18 1.54 5.64 6.63
N VAL A 19 1.77 4.68 7.52
CA VAL A 19 3.11 4.09 7.64
C VAL A 19 3.45 3.18 6.45
N PHE A 20 2.47 2.41 5.94
CA PHE A 20 2.64 1.60 4.73
C PHE A 20 3.03 2.46 3.52
N LYS A 21 2.41 3.64 3.37
CA LYS A 21 2.71 4.62 2.32
C LYS A 21 4.19 4.97 2.28
N VAL A 22 4.83 5.19 3.43
CA VAL A 22 6.26 5.53 3.52
C VAL A 22 7.15 4.44 2.93
N PHE A 23 6.83 3.17 3.17
CA PHE A 23 7.60 2.04 2.63
C PHE A 23 7.47 1.91 1.10
N VAL A 24 6.28 2.18 0.56
CA VAL A 24 6.01 2.08 -0.89
C VAL A 24 6.46 3.33 -1.64
N ALA A 25 6.42 4.52 -1.03
CA ALA A 25 6.84 5.77 -1.64
C ALA A 25 8.36 6.02 -1.50
N SER A 26 9.07 5.28 -0.64
CA SER A 26 10.51 5.46 -0.45
C SER A 26 11.27 5.32 -1.78
N PRO A 27 12.10 6.31 -2.18
CA PRO A 27 12.91 6.22 -3.39
C PRO A 27 14.05 5.21 -3.27
N HIS A 28 14.48 4.88 -2.04
CA HIS A 28 15.57 3.96 -1.74
C HIS A 28 15.06 2.74 -0.99
N LYS A 29 14.20 1.95 -1.64
CA LYS A 29 13.70 0.69 -1.06
C LYS A 29 14.83 -0.33 -0.99
N THR A 30 14.98 -0.98 0.15
CA THR A 30 15.91 -2.11 0.26
C THR A 30 15.39 -3.31 -0.54
N GLN A 31 16.30 -4.15 -1.04
CA GLN A 31 15.95 -5.34 -1.81
C GLN A 31 14.90 -6.24 -1.12
N PRO A 32 14.99 -6.53 0.20
CA PRO A 32 13.96 -7.32 0.88
C PRO A 32 12.56 -6.69 0.85
N ILE A 33 12.46 -5.36 0.91
CA ILE A 33 11.17 -4.66 0.83
C ILE A 33 10.59 -4.82 -0.58
N VAL A 34 11.40 -4.61 -1.61
CA VAL A 34 10.97 -4.79 -3.00
C VAL A 34 10.46 -6.21 -3.23
N GLU A 35 11.20 -7.23 -2.77
CA GLU A 35 10.80 -8.63 -2.90
C GLU A 35 9.48 -8.94 -2.21
N ILE A 36 9.26 -8.44 -0.99
CA ILE A 36 7.99 -8.62 -0.28
C ILE A 36 6.84 -7.95 -1.03
N LEU A 37 7.03 -6.72 -1.52
CA LEU A 37 6.00 -5.99 -2.26
C LEU A 37 5.66 -6.69 -3.57
N VAL A 38 6.66 -7.12 -4.33
CA VAL A 38 6.49 -7.86 -5.60
C VAL A 38 5.81 -9.21 -5.37
N LYS A 39 6.22 -9.96 -4.33
CA LYS A 39 5.62 -11.26 -3.99
C LYS A 39 4.12 -11.14 -3.66
N ASN A 40 3.70 -10.02 -3.09
CA ASN A 40 2.31 -9.77 -2.68
C ASN A 40 1.56 -8.80 -3.62
N GLN A 41 2.17 -8.41 -4.74
CA GLN A 41 1.70 -7.33 -5.61
C GLN A 41 0.22 -7.47 -6.02
N PRO A 42 -0.27 -8.62 -6.54
CA PRO A 42 -1.68 -8.74 -6.92
C PRO A 42 -2.64 -8.55 -5.73
N LYS A 43 -2.31 -9.16 -4.58
CA LYS A 43 -3.13 -9.07 -3.36
C LYS A 43 -3.13 -7.68 -2.76
N LEU A 44 -2.01 -6.95 -2.89
CA LEU A 44 -1.89 -5.57 -2.42
C LEU A 44 -2.74 -4.61 -3.25
N ILE A 45 -2.72 -4.75 -4.58
CA ILE A 45 -3.53 -3.92 -5.48
C ILE A 45 -5.02 -4.14 -5.23
N GLU A 46 -5.45 -5.41 -5.12
CA GLU A 46 -6.83 -5.76 -4.81
C GLU A 46 -7.27 -5.21 -3.44
N PHE A 47 -6.42 -5.39 -2.43
CA PHE A 47 -6.67 -4.88 -1.09
C PHE A 47 -6.81 -3.35 -1.09
N LEU A 48 -5.87 -2.62 -1.67
CA LEU A 48 -5.90 -1.15 -1.71
C LEU A 48 -7.11 -0.64 -2.50
N SER A 49 -7.50 -1.30 -3.58
CA SER A 49 -8.69 -0.93 -4.37
C SER A 49 -9.99 -0.97 -3.54
N SER A 50 -10.02 -1.80 -2.49
CA SER A 50 -11.17 -1.98 -1.62
C SER A 50 -11.01 -1.43 -0.20
N PHE A 51 -9.86 -0.85 0.12
CA PHE A 51 -9.53 -0.35 1.45
C PHE A 51 -10.32 0.91 1.82
N GLN A 52 -11.03 0.89 2.95
CA GLN A 52 -11.82 2.02 3.50
C GLN A 52 -12.67 2.77 2.47
N LYS A 53 -13.56 2.05 1.76
CA LYS A 53 -14.47 2.62 0.74
C LYS A 53 -15.51 3.60 1.29
N GLU A 54 -15.62 3.73 2.59
CA GLU A 54 -16.49 4.69 3.27
C GLU A 54 -15.94 6.12 3.23
N ARG A 55 -14.63 6.30 2.94
CA ARG A 55 -13.95 7.61 2.86
C ARG A 55 -13.84 8.15 1.44
N MET A 56 -14.92 8.07 0.66
CA MET A 56 -14.91 8.50 -0.75
C MET A 56 -15.00 10.03 -0.93
N ASP A 57 -15.31 10.74 0.15
CA ASP A 57 -15.32 12.20 0.26
C ASP A 57 -13.94 12.80 0.56
N ASP A 58 -12.97 11.97 0.96
CA ASP A 58 -11.59 12.36 1.20
C ASP A 58 -10.76 12.20 -0.09
N GLU A 59 -10.75 13.26 -0.92
CA GLU A 59 -10.01 13.29 -2.20
C GLU A 59 -8.51 13.00 -2.02
N GLN A 60 -7.90 13.54 -0.95
CA GLN A 60 -6.49 13.33 -0.66
C GLN A 60 -6.21 11.84 -0.42
N PHE A 61 -7.05 11.18 0.38
CA PHE A 61 -6.91 9.75 0.64
C PHE A 61 -7.08 8.89 -0.63
N ILE A 62 -8.03 9.25 -1.49
CA ILE A 62 -8.23 8.57 -2.77
C ILE A 62 -6.98 8.70 -3.65
N ASP A 63 -6.42 9.90 -3.77
CA ASP A 63 -5.21 10.15 -4.56
C ASP A 63 -4.00 9.38 -4.01
N GLU A 64 -3.82 9.36 -2.69
CA GLU A 64 -2.76 8.59 -2.04
C GLU A 64 -2.91 7.09 -2.29
N LYS A 65 -4.13 6.54 -2.25
CA LYS A 65 -4.38 5.13 -2.58
C LYS A 65 -4.04 4.83 -4.04
N ASN A 66 -4.51 5.67 -4.97
CA ASN A 66 -4.27 5.49 -6.40
C ASN A 66 -2.78 5.58 -6.72
N TYR A 67 -2.07 6.53 -6.10
CA TYR A 67 -0.62 6.64 -6.20
C TYR A 67 0.08 5.36 -5.73
N LEU A 68 -0.30 4.81 -4.57
CA LEU A 68 0.29 3.58 -4.04
C LEU A 68 0.03 2.36 -4.93
N ILE A 69 -1.20 2.23 -5.45
CA ILE A 69 -1.55 1.16 -6.39
C ILE A 69 -0.64 1.24 -7.62
N LYS A 70 -0.48 2.43 -8.20
CA LYS A 70 0.40 2.65 -9.36
C LYS A 70 1.85 2.30 -9.05
N GLN A 71 2.38 2.80 -7.92
CA GLN A 71 3.75 2.48 -7.50
C GLN A 71 3.96 0.98 -7.35
N ILE A 72 3.02 0.26 -6.74
CA ILE A 72 3.11 -1.19 -6.54
C ILE A 72 3.00 -1.93 -7.88
N GLN A 73 2.14 -1.48 -8.79
CA GLN A 73 1.99 -2.05 -10.14
C GLN A 73 3.26 -1.88 -10.98
N ASP A 74 3.94 -0.74 -10.86
CA ASP A 74 5.17 -0.41 -11.58
C ASP A 74 6.42 -1.11 -10.99
N LEU A 75 6.31 -1.77 -9.83
CA LEU A 75 7.40 -2.59 -9.29
C LEU A 75 7.68 -3.77 -10.23
N LYS A 76 8.86 -3.76 -10.84
CA LYS A 76 9.38 -4.88 -11.62
C LYS A 76 10.14 -5.83 -10.71
N LYS A 77 10.07 -7.13 -10.99
CA LYS A 77 11.08 -8.07 -10.51
C LYS A 77 12.42 -7.59 -11.06
N THR A 78 13.33 -7.15 -10.19
CA THR A 78 14.73 -7.06 -10.55
C THR A 78 15.18 -8.49 -10.79
N THR A 79 15.29 -8.88 -12.06
CA THR A 79 15.92 -10.14 -12.43
C THR A 79 17.38 -10.06 -11.93
N PRO A 80 17.84 -11.04 -11.14
CA PRO A 80 19.24 -11.10 -10.72
C PRO A 80 20.18 -11.25 -11.93
#